data_AF-A0AAE5WMX3-F1
#
_entry.id   AF-A0AAE5WMX3-F1
#
_cell.length_a   1.000
_cell.length_b   1.000
_cell.length_c   1.000
_cell.angle_alpha   90.00
_cell.angle_beta   90.00
_cell.angle_gamma   90.00
#
_symmetry.space_group_name_H-M   'P 1'
#
loop_
_entity.id
_entity.type
_entity.pdbx_description
1 polymer ?
#
loop_
_entity_poly.entity_id
_entity_poly.type
_entity_poly.pdbx_seq_one_letter_code
_entity_poly.pdbx_strand_id
1 'polypeptide(L)' 'MTEKLAALQKRESSIQAEVDALVAADVEAVTAGAEPANSDKILRLTQDINIISTARERLRSAD' A
#
# COMPACT_ATOMS: atom_id res chain seq x y z
N MET A 1 11.44 19.33 -6.37
CA MET A 1 11.50 17.94 -5.87
C MET A 1 10.52 17.69 -4.72
N THR A 2 10.48 18.59 -3.74
CA THR A 2 9.74 18.44 -2.47
C THR A 2 8.25 18.14 -2.63
N GLU A 3 7.54 18.82 -3.53
CA GLU A 3 6.12 18.58 -3.78
C GLU A 3 5.84 17.18 -4.36
N LYS A 4 6.71 16.69 -5.24
CA LYS A 4 6.59 15.33 -5.81
C LYS A 4 6.84 14.26 -4.75
N LEU A 5 7.85 14.46 -3.90
CA LEU A 5 8.13 13.56 -2.78
C LEU A 5 6.97 13.55 -1.77
N ALA A 6 6.40 14.70 -1.45
CA ALA A 6 5.24 14.81 -0.58
C ALA A 6 3.99 14.14 -1.18
N ALA A 7 3.74 14.31 -2.48
CA ALA A 7 2.65 13.65 -3.18
C ALA A 7 2.80 12.12 -3.19
N LEU A 8 4.01 11.61 -3.45
CA LEU A 8 4.30 10.18 -3.40
C LEU A 8 4.12 9.61 -1.99
N GLN A 9 4.63 10.32 -0.97
CA GLN A 9 4.46 9.92 0.43
C GLN A 9 2.98 9.87 0.84
N LYS A 10 2.19 10.89 0.45
CA LYS A 10 0.74 10.91 0.72
C LYS A 10 0.04 9.72 0.06
N ARG A 11 0.41 9.40 -1.19
CA ARG A 11 -0.16 8.26 -1.93
C ARG A 11 0.20 6.93 -1.26
N GLU A 12 1.45 6.76 -0.85
CA GLU A 12 1.91 5.57 -0.12
C GLU A 12 1.11 5.37 1.17
N SER A 13 0.95 6.41 1.99
CA SER A 13 0.16 6.32 3.23
C SER A 13 -1.31 6.00 2.97
N SER A 14 -1.89 6.52 1.88
CA SER A 14 -3.27 6.20 1.49
C SER A 14 -3.43 4.74 1.08
N ILE A 15 -2.48 4.21 0.31
CA ILE A 15 -2.51 2.81 -0.12
C ILE A 15 -2.27 1.88 1.06
N GLN A 16 -1.35 2.23 1.97
CA GLN A 16 -1.11 1.46 3.19
C GLN A 16 -2.36 1.36 4.05
N ALA A 17 -3.08 2.48 4.25
CA ALA A 17 -4.34 2.46 4.99
C ALA A 17 -5.41 1.58 4.32
N GLU A 18 -5.44 1.53 2.99
CA GLU A 18 -6.33 0.62 2.26
C GLU A 18 -5.92 -0.85 2.43
N VAL A 19 -4.63 -1.16 2.36
CA VAL A 19 -4.12 -2.52 2.64
C VAL A 19 -4.49 -2.95 4.05
N ASP A 20 -4.27 -2.10 5.06
CA ASP A 20 -4.58 -2.42 6.45
C ASP A 20 -6.07 -2.72 6.65
N ALA A 21 -6.95 -1.95 6.00
CA ALA A 21 -8.39 -2.18 6.05
C ALA A 21 -8.81 -3.50 5.38
N LEU A 22 -8.21 -3.83 4.23
CA LEU A 22 -8.49 -5.08 3.52
C LEU A 22 -7.98 -6.31 4.29
N VAL A 23 -6.80 -6.20 4.91
CA VAL A 23 -6.25 -7.25 5.78
C VAL A 23 -7.15 -7.46 6.98
N ALA A 24 -7.60 -6.38 7.64
CA ALA A 24 -8.54 -6.49 8.76
C ALA A 24 -9.83 -7.22 8.36
N ALA A 25 -10.40 -6.87 7.19
CA ALA A 25 -11.60 -7.52 6.67
C ALA A 25 -11.37 -9.03 6.38
N ASP A 26 -10.23 -9.40 5.79
CA ASP A 26 -9.89 -10.80 5.53
C ASP A 26 -9.64 -11.59 6.83
N VAL A 27 -9.04 -10.97 7.85
CA VAL A 27 -8.87 -11.58 9.18
C VAL A 27 -10.22 -11.81 9.85
N GLU A 28 -11.14 -10.84 9.78
CA GLU A 28 -12.51 -11.00 10.29
C GLU A 28 -13.24 -12.13 9.55
N ALA A 29 -13.13 -12.20 8.22
CA ALA A 29 -13.73 -13.26 7.41
C ALA A 29 -13.22 -14.65 7.84
N VAL A 30 -11.90 -14.82 7.96
CA VAL A 30 -11.29 -16.08 8.40
C VAL A 30 -11.73 -16.45 9.82
N THR A 31 -11.78 -15.47 10.73
CA THR A 31 -12.23 -15.68 12.11
C THR A 31 -13.71 -16.09 12.19
N ALA A 32 -14.53 -15.61 11.25
CA ALA A 32 -15.92 -16.02 11.08
C ALA A 32 -16.10 -17.35 10.31
N GLY A 33 -15.01 -18.00 9.87
CA GLY A 33 -15.05 -19.25 9.11
C GLY A 33 -15.34 -19.09 7.62
N ALA A 34 -15.25 -17.86 7.09
CA ALA A 34 -15.35 -17.56 5.67
C ALA A 34 -13.98 -17.50 4.99
N GLU A 35 -13.97 -17.57 3.66
CA GLU A 35 -12.74 -17.47 2.86
C GLU A 35 -12.33 -15.99 2.65
N PRO A 36 -11.03 -15.65 2.77
CA PRO A 36 -10.55 -14.30 2.52
C PRO A 36 -10.67 -13.93 1.04
N ALA A 37 -11.22 -12.76 0.75
CA ALA A 37 -11.57 -12.34 -0.61
C ALA A 37 -10.60 -11.30 -1.19
N ASN A 38 -9.74 -10.69 -0.35
CA ASN A 38 -8.97 -9.52 -0.73
C ASN A 38 -7.49 -9.81 -1.06
N SER A 39 -7.04 -11.06 -0.96
CA SER A 39 -5.64 -11.49 -1.19
C SER A 39 -5.01 -10.91 -2.47
N ASP A 40 -5.67 -11.03 -3.62
CA ASP A 40 -5.15 -10.51 -4.90
C ASP A 40 -5.06 -8.98 -4.95
N LYS A 41 -5.98 -8.31 -4.25
CA LYS A 41 -5.99 -6.85 -4.16
C LYS A 41 -4.87 -6.37 -3.23
N ILE A 42 -4.73 -7.01 -2.07
CA ILE A 42 -3.65 -6.75 -1.10
C ILE A 42 -2.28 -6.91 -1.77
N LEU A 43 -2.08 -7.99 -2.55
CA LEU A 43 -0.84 -8.23 -3.27
C LEU A 43 -0.51 -7.09 -4.25
N ARG A 44 -1.48 -6.67 -5.07
CA ARG A 44 -1.29 -5.57 -6.04
C ARG A 44 -0.99 -4.24 -5.36
N LEU A 45 -1.72 -3.90 -4.30
CA LEU A 45 -1.49 -2.67 -3.55
C LEU A 45 -0.12 -2.66 -2.86
N THR A 46 0.35 -3.82 -2.37
CA THR A 46 1.70 -3.96 -1.80
C THR A 46 2.77 -3.74 -2.86
N GLN A 47 2.56 -4.23 -4.09
CA GLN A 47 3.46 -3.95 -5.22
C GLN A 47 3.50 -2.45 -5.55
N ASP A 48 2.34 -1.77 -5.53
CA ASP A 48 2.27 -0.32 -5.75
C ASP A 48 3.05 0.47 -4.69
N ILE A 49 2.97 0.07 -3.42
CA ILE A 49 3.77 0.66 -2.33
C ILE A 49 5.27 0.53 -2.63
N ASN A 50 5.72 -0.66 -3.04
CA ASN A 50 7.14 -0.90 -3.35
C ASN A 50 7.63 -0.03 -4.53
N ILE A 51 6.79 0.14 -5.56
CA ILE A 51 7.09 1.02 -6.69
C ILE A 51 7.22 2.48 -6.23
N ILE A 52 6.28 2.95 -5.40
CA ILE A 52 6.30 4.31 -4.87
C ILE A 52 7.52 4.55 -3.98
N SER A 53 7.84 3.61 -3.10
CA SER A 53 9.02 3.67 -2.24
C SER A 53 10.31 3.78 -3.05
N THR A 54 10.47 2.90 -4.06
CA THR A 54 11.60 2.93 -4.98
C THR A 54 11.69 4.27 -5.74
N ALA A 55 10.56 4.81 -6.18
CA ALA A 55 10.53 6.11 -6.87
C ALA A 55 10.95 7.26 -5.93
N ARG A 56 10.55 7.22 -4.66
CA ARG A 56 10.96 8.21 -3.64
C ARG A 56 12.46 8.13 -3.36
N GLU A 57 13.02 6.93 -3.24
CA GLU A 57 14.46 6.74 -3.07
C GLU A 57 15.24 7.29 -4.25
N ARG A 58 14.85 6.96 -5.49
CA ARG A 58 15.48 7.48 -6.70
C ARG A 58 15.41 9.01 -6.78
N LEU A 59 14.28 9.60 -6.42
CA LEU A 59 14.14 11.05 -6.39
C LEU A 59 15.02 11.70 -5.33
N ARG A 60 15.17 11.09 -4.14
CA ARG A 60 16.07 11.60 -3.10
C ARG A 60 17.54 11.53 -3.49
N SER A 61 17.94 10.46 -4.18
CA SER A 61 19.34 10.29 -4.64
C SER A 61 19.69 11.15 -5.86
N ALA A 62 18.69 11.74 -6.52
CA ALA A 62 18.87 12.62 -7.66
C ALA A 62 18.82 14.12 -7.30
N ASP A 63 18.50 14.45 -6.06
CA ASP A 63 18.68 15.77 -5.43
C ASP A 63 20.11 15.87 -4.86
#